data_AF-A0A0F3GZ53-F1
#
_entry.id   AF-A0A0F3GZ53-F1
#
_cell.length_a   1.000
_cell.length_b   1.000
_cell.length_c   1.000
_cell.angle_alpha   90.00
_cell.angle_beta   90.00
_cell.angle_gamma   90.00
#
_symmetry.space_group_name_H-M   'P 1'
#
loop_
_entity.id
_entity.type
_entity.pdbx_description
1 polymer ?
#
loop_
_entity_poly.entity_id
_entity_poly.type
_entity_poly.pdbx_seq_one_letter_code
_entity_poly.pdbx_strand_id
1 'polypeptide(L)'
;MKHRIKTTRLLLLALLVSIAALYGCAGMEYAPKRAMWYYHKELPAADRAVEAARAAKKDEQCPAEFKAAEKMRDDAYDVYWACHTAEGIDKAKKAKDMADALCPTPPPTPAPTPAPTPEARVMPTPAPTPAPKVECEKEIAVIKIVNFDFDKYNIKMAYKKELQMAAEIIKKYPKALISVDGHTCSMGTDNYNMGLSIRRATAVKEFLIKNGGVDASKISIHG
;
A
#
# COMPACT_ATOMS: atom_id res chain seq x y z
N MET A 1 7.74 -10.44 -60.39
CA MET A 1 6.80 -9.59 -59.59
C MET A 1 6.23 -10.27 -58.33
N LYS A 2 5.99 -11.58 -58.29
CA LYS A 2 5.43 -12.29 -57.10
C LYS A 2 6.33 -12.31 -55.84
N HIS A 3 7.66 -12.21 -55.99
CA HIS A 3 8.59 -12.21 -54.84
C HIS A 3 8.62 -10.89 -54.06
N ARG A 4 8.49 -9.73 -54.72
CA ARG A 4 8.49 -8.41 -54.06
C ARG A 4 7.28 -8.22 -53.13
N ILE A 5 6.12 -8.78 -53.48
CA ILE A 5 4.89 -8.64 -52.68
C ILE A 5 4.98 -9.43 -51.37
N LYS A 6 5.69 -10.57 -51.36
CA LYS A 6 5.87 -11.40 -50.15
C LYS A 6 6.83 -10.76 -49.15
N THR A 7 7.92 -10.16 -49.60
CA THR A 7 8.89 -9.46 -48.73
C THR A 7 8.32 -8.18 -48.13
N THR A 8 7.53 -7.40 -48.89
CA THR A 8 6.88 -6.19 -48.35
C THR A 8 5.83 -6.52 -47.28
N ARG A 9 5.05 -7.61 -47.45
CA ARG A 9 4.09 -8.06 -46.43
C ARG A 9 4.78 -8.58 -45.17
N LEU A 10 5.91 -9.27 -45.31
CA LEU A 10 6.68 -9.77 -44.18
C LEU A 10 7.35 -8.63 -43.39
N LEU A 11 7.85 -7.59 -44.08
CA LEU A 11 8.39 -6.39 -43.45
C LEU A 11 7.31 -5.54 -42.77
N LEU A 12 6.12 -5.39 -43.36
CA LEU A 12 4.99 -4.70 -42.72
C LEU A 12 4.48 -5.45 -41.49
N LEU A 13 4.39 -6.79 -41.53
CA LEU A 13 4.05 -7.60 -40.37
C LEU A 13 5.12 -7.52 -39.27
N ALA A 14 6.40 -7.54 -39.63
CA ALA A 14 7.50 -7.36 -38.68
C ALA A 14 7.45 -5.96 -38.02
N LEU A 15 7.18 -4.90 -38.79
CA LEU A 15 7.06 -3.54 -38.27
C LEU A 15 5.85 -3.39 -37.33
N LEU A 16 4.71 -4.00 -37.67
CA LEU A 16 3.51 -3.99 -36.81
C LEU A 16 3.73 -4.77 -35.50
N VAL A 17 4.48 -5.87 -35.52
CA VAL A 17 4.88 -6.62 -34.33
C VAL A 17 5.88 -5.81 -33.48
N SER A 18 6.78 -5.05 -34.10
CA SER A 18 7.71 -4.15 -33.39
C SER A 18 7.01 -2.94 -32.76
N ILE A 19 6.01 -2.36 -33.43
CA ILE A 19 5.24 -1.24 -32.90
C ILE A 19 4.37 -1.69 -31.71
N ALA A 20 3.75 -2.88 -31.77
CA ALA A 20 2.99 -3.43 -30.65
C ALA A 20 3.85 -3.70 -29.39
N ALA A 21 5.14 -4.00 -29.56
CA ALA A 21 6.07 -4.18 -28.43
C ALA A 21 6.48 -2.86 -27.75
N LEU A 22 6.35 -1.72 -28.44
CA LEU A 22 6.65 -0.39 -27.90
C LEU A 22 5.45 0.24 -27.15
N TYR A 23 4.24 -0.27 -27.38
CA TYR A 23 3.04 0.10 -26.62
C TYR A 23 2.78 -0.87 -25.45
N GLY A 24 3.84 -1.18 -24.69
CA GLY A 24 3.71 -1.90 -23.42
C GLY A 24 2.71 -1.20 -22.49
N CYS A 25 1.80 -1.97 -21.91
CA CYS A 25 0.64 -1.59 -21.10
C CYS A 25 0.76 -0.20 -20.43
N ALA A 26 0.00 0.77 -20.93
CA ALA A 26 0.00 2.15 -20.47
C ALA A 26 -0.37 2.25 -18.97
N GLY A 27 0.61 2.55 -18.12
CA GLY A 27 0.41 3.02 -16.75
C GLY A 27 0.67 2.00 -15.64
N MET A 28 0.86 0.71 -15.94
CA MET A 28 1.09 -0.34 -14.94
C MET A 28 2.51 -0.90 -15.03
N GLU A 29 3.17 -1.08 -13.89
CA GLU A 29 4.51 -1.63 -13.75
C GLU A 29 4.46 -2.92 -12.91
N TYR A 30 5.25 -3.92 -13.32
CA TYR A 30 5.44 -5.13 -12.54
C TYR A 30 6.28 -4.84 -11.30
N ALA A 31 5.65 -4.89 -10.14
CA ALA A 31 6.29 -4.62 -8.85
C ALA A 31 5.59 -5.48 -7.79
N PRO A 32 5.97 -6.76 -7.65
CA PRO A 32 5.26 -7.69 -6.78
C PRO A 32 5.40 -7.28 -5.32
N LYS A 33 4.37 -6.61 -4.79
CA LYS A 33 4.22 -6.21 -3.40
C LYS A 33 2.91 -6.77 -2.86
N ARG A 34 2.92 -7.24 -1.61
CA ARG A 34 1.76 -7.90 -0.96
C ARG A 34 1.10 -8.92 -1.92
N ALA A 35 -0.15 -8.68 -2.33
CA ALA A 35 -0.98 -9.58 -3.12
C ALA A 35 -1.21 -9.13 -4.58
N MET A 36 -0.57 -8.04 -5.05
CA MET A 36 -0.69 -7.57 -6.44
C MET A 36 0.65 -7.63 -7.18
N TRP A 37 0.60 -8.04 -8.44
CA TRP A 37 1.80 -8.16 -9.28
C TRP A 37 2.09 -6.90 -10.09
N TYR A 38 1.04 -6.15 -10.41
CA TYR A 38 1.11 -4.94 -11.20
C TYR A 38 0.51 -3.78 -10.40
N TYR A 39 1.24 -2.67 -10.37
CA TYR A 39 0.82 -1.42 -9.74
C TYR A 39 0.86 -0.30 -10.76
N HIS A 40 0.13 0.78 -10.51
CA HIS A 40 0.38 2.00 -11.27
C HIS A 40 1.82 2.43 -11.06
N LYS A 41 2.52 2.75 -12.15
CA LYS A 41 3.99 2.99 -12.20
C LYS A 41 4.49 3.99 -11.15
N GLU A 42 3.63 4.90 -10.71
CA GLU A 42 3.92 5.92 -9.70
C GLU A 42 4.21 5.31 -8.32
N LEU A 43 3.51 4.23 -7.93
CA LEU A 43 3.74 3.59 -6.63
C LEU A 43 5.14 2.93 -6.56
N PRO A 44 5.54 2.06 -7.51
CA PRO A 44 6.91 1.53 -7.54
C PRO A 44 7.98 2.61 -7.79
N ALA A 45 7.65 3.69 -8.49
CA ALA A 45 8.58 4.81 -8.66
C ALA A 45 8.85 5.52 -7.32
N ALA A 46 7.84 5.69 -6.46
CA ALA A 46 8.02 6.24 -5.12
C ALA A 46 8.90 5.34 -4.24
N ASP A 47 8.71 4.02 -4.31
CA ASP A 47 9.59 3.06 -3.62
C ASP A 47 11.04 3.23 -4.05
N ARG A 48 11.31 3.22 -5.37
CA ARG A 48 12.66 3.37 -5.90
C ARG A 48 13.31 4.67 -5.47
N ALA A 49 12.56 5.77 -5.44
CA ALA A 49 13.09 7.07 -5.01
C ALA A 49 13.47 7.05 -3.53
N VAL A 50 12.63 6.50 -2.66
CA VAL A 50 12.93 6.37 -1.22
C VAL A 50 14.12 5.45 -0.97
N GLU A 51 14.20 4.31 -1.66
CA GLU A 51 15.34 3.39 -1.53
C GLU A 51 16.64 3.99 -2.10
N ALA A 52 16.56 4.74 -3.20
CA ALA A 52 17.71 5.49 -3.73
C ALA A 52 18.19 6.55 -2.73
N ALA A 53 17.28 7.26 -2.07
CA ALA A 53 17.63 8.21 -1.03
C ALA A 53 18.29 7.53 0.19
N ARG A 54 17.78 6.36 0.61
CA ARG A 54 18.39 5.54 1.66
C ARG A 54 19.79 5.08 1.27
N ALA A 55 19.96 4.60 0.04
CA ALA A 55 21.27 4.22 -0.50
C ALA A 55 22.27 5.40 -0.53
N ALA A 56 21.76 6.62 -0.71
CA ALA A 56 22.52 7.86 -0.63
C ALA A 56 22.73 8.38 0.81
N LYS A 57 22.38 7.58 1.84
CA LYS A 57 22.47 7.91 3.27
C LYS A 57 21.70 9.18 3.67
N LYS A 58 20.60 9.48 2.95
CA LYS A 58 19.76 10.64 3.24
C LYS A 58 18.97 10.49 4.53
N ASP A 59 18.71 9.25 4.94
CA ASP A 59 18.15 8.87 6.24
C ASP A 59 19.06 9.24 7.42
N GLU A 60 20.38 9.26 7.23
CA GLU A 60 21.34 9.75 8.24
C GLU A 60 21.50 11.28 8.17
N GLN A 61 21.53 11.85 6.96
CA GLN A 61 21.78 13.29 6.73
C GLN A 61 20.59 14.18 7.12
N CYS A 62 19.36 13.75 6.80
CA CYS A 62 18.14 14.49 7.06
C CYS A 62 17.00 13.52 7.49
N PRO A 63 17.09 12.96 8.71
CA PRO A 63 16.22 11.87 9.17
C PRO A 63 14.74 12.27 9.27
N ALA A 64 14.44 13.53 9.59
CA ALA A 64 13.06 13.99 9.72
C ALA A 64 12.36 14.07 8.36
N GLU A 65 13.04 14.65 7.37
CA GLU A 65 12.59 14.79 6.00
C GLU A 65 12.49 13.43 5.32
N PHE A 66 13.49 12.57 5.51
CA PHE A 66 13.47 11.20 5.01
C PHE A 66 12.26 10.43 5.57
N LYS A 67 12.02 10.48 6.89
CA LYS A 67 10.86 9.84 7.52
C LYS A 67 9.53 10.38 7.00
N ALA A 68 9.45 11.67 6.68
CA ALA A 68 8.27 12.26 6.06
C ALA A 68 8.03 11.72 4.64
N ALA A 69 9.09 11.53 3.85
CA ALA A 69 9.00 10.92 2.52
C ALA A 69 8.59 9.43 2.60
N GLU A 70 9.14 8.66 3.54
CA GLU A 70 8.73 7.27 3.79
C GLU A 70 7.26 7.18 4.18
N LYS A 71 6.81 8.03 5.09
CA LYS A 71 5.41 8.06 5.51
C LYS A 71 4.50 8.41 4.33
N MET A 72 4.88 9.37 3.48
CA MET A 72 4.10 9.74 2.30
C MET A 72 3.98 8.57 1.31
N ARG A 73 5.06 7.79 1.12
CA ARG A 73 5.05 6.56 0.31
C ARG A 73 4.09 5.53 0.90
N ASP A 74 4.13 5.30 2.20
CA ASP A 74 3.28 4.31 2.87
C ASP A 74 1.80 4.73 2.82
N ASP A 75 1.50 6.01 3.08
CA ASP A 75 0.16 6.59 2.95
C ASP A 75 -0.38 6.46 1.51
N ALA A 76 0.48 6.58 0.49
CA ALA A 76 0.09 6.41 -0.91
C ALA A 76 -0.42 5.00 -1.19
N TYR A 77 0.29 4.01 -0.65
CA TYR A 77 -0.09 2.61 -0.76
C TYR A 77 -1.39 2.30 0.01
N ASP A 78 -1.54 2.83 1.22
CA ASP A 78 -2.75 2.61 2.03
C ASP A 78 -4.00 3.20 1.35
N VAL A 79 -3.90 4.43 0.83
CA VAL A 79 -4.98 5.06 0.06
C VAL A 79 -5.28 4.29 -1.23
N TYR A 80 -4.24 3.86 -1.95
CA TYR A 80 -4.40 3.07 -3.15
C TYR A 80 -5.08 1.71 -2.87
N TRP A 81 -4.74 1.06 -1.75
CA TRP A 81 -5.37 -0.19 -1.32
C TRP A 81 -6.78 0.00 -0.75
N ALA A 82 -7.13 1.20 -0.29
CA ALA A 82 -8.49 1.60 0.02
C ALA A 82 -9.33 1.94 -1.23
N CYS A 83 -8.87 1.54 -2.43
CA CYS A 83 -9.53 1.78 -3.72
C CYS A 83 -9.62 3.26 -4.15
N HIS A 84 -8.89 4.16 -3.50
CA HIS A 84 -8.77 5.57 -3.90
C HIS A 84 -7.60 5.75 -4.86
N THR A 85 -7.68 5.11 -6.03
CA THR A 85 -6.57 4.98 -7.00
C THR A 85 -5.93 6.32 -7.38
N ALA A 86 -6.72 7.32 -7.76
CA ALA A 86 -6.20 8.62 -8.18
C ALA A 86 -5.46 9.34 -7.03
N GLU A 87 -6.04 9.35 -5.83
CA GLU A 87 -5.39 9.94 -4.65
C GLU A 87 -4.12 9.19 -4.27
N GLY A 88 -4.13 7.85 -4.33
CA GLY A 88 -2.95 7.03 -4.09
C GLY A 88 -1.83 7.31 -5.07
N ILE A 89 -2.15 7.50 -6.36
CA ILE A 89 -1.19 7.90 -7.40
C ILE A 89 -0.62 9.29 -7.12
N ASP A 90 -1.45 10.26 -6.73
CA ASP A 90 -1.00 11.61 -6.43
C ASP A 90 -0.09 11.65 -5.19
N LYS A 91 -0.42 10.87 -4.16
CA LYS A 91 0.44 10.69 -2.99
C LYS A 91 1.75 10.01 -3.35
N ALA A 92 1.74 9.02 -4.25
CA ALA A 92 2.96 8.35 -4.69
C ALA A 92 3.88 9.30 -5.46
N LYS A 93 3.34 10.14 -6.35
CA LYS A 93 4.09 11.21 -7.02
C LYS A 93 4.70 12.17 -6.00
N LYS A 94 3.91 12.61 -5.02
CA LYS A 94 4.40 13.49 -3.95
C LYS A 94 5.51 12.83 -3.11
N ALA A 95 5.37 11.55 -2.76
CA ALA A 95 6.39 10.81 -2.03
C ALA A 95 7.70 10.72 -2.82
N LYS A 96 7.61 10.46 -4.13
CA LYS A 96 8.75 10.47 -5.04
C LYS A 96 9.43 11.84 -5.06
N ASP A 97 8.67 12.92 -5.23
CA ASP A 97 9.21 14.28 -5.28
C ASP A 97 9.86 14.67 -3.95
N MET A 98 9.25 14.29 -2.82
CA MET A 98 9.83 14.47 -1.49
C MET A 98 11.16 13.72 -1.34
N ALA A 99 11.23 12.47 -1.80
CA ALA A 99 12.43 11.65 -1.75
C ALA A 99 13.56 12.20 -2.64
N ASP A 100 13.24 12.63 -3.86
CA ASP A 100 14.20 13.22 -4.81
C ASP A 100 14.74 14.57 -4.33
N ALA A 101 13.92 15.32 -3.59
CA ALA A 101 14.28 16.62 -3.03
C ALA A 101 14.95 16.53 -1.65
N LEU A 102 15.26 15.34 -1.13
CA LEU A 102 15.78 15.19 0.23
C LEU A 102 17.13 15.87 0.44
N CYS A 103 17.23 16.50 1.60
CA CYS A 103 18.35 17.33 2.03
C CYS A 103 18.72 18.38 0.96
N PRO A 104 17.78 19.25 0.53
CA PRO A 104 18.14 20.34 -0.36
C PRO A 104 19.09 21.26 0.41
N THR A 105 20.16 21.73 -0.24
CA THR A 105 20.97 22.79 0.32
C THR A 105 20.06 23.98 0.61
N PRO A 106 20.11 24.56 1.82
CA PRO A 106 19.26 25.69 2.14
C PRO A 106 19.47 26.79 1.09
N PRO A 107 18.40 27.40 0.54
CA PRO A 107 18.56 28.58 -0.29
C PRO A 107 19.35 29.64 0.50
N PRO A 108 20.20 30.45 -0.14
CA PRO A 108 20.89 31.52 0.55
C PRO A 108 19.85 32.39 1.23
N THR A 109 19.90 32.41 2.56
CA THR A 109 19.09 33.29 3.39
C THR A 109 19.27 34.72 2.89
N PRO A 110 18.21 35.49 2.58
CA PRO A 110 18.34 36.93 2.42
C PRO A 110 18.93 37.47 3.74
N ALA A 111 20.09 38.13 3.64
CA ALA A 111 20.83 38.60 4.81
C ALA A 111 19.91 39.38 5.76
N PRO A 112 19.93 39.09 7.08
CA PRO A 112 19.16 39.86 8.04
C PRO A 112 19.73 41.29 8.14
N THR A 113 18.88 42.28 7.86
CA THR A 113 19.11 43.67 8.26
C THR A 113 19.29 43.72 9.78
N PRO A 114 20.34 44.37 10.32
CA PRO A 114 20.58 44.39 11.76
C PRO A 114 19.58 45.32 12.45
N ALA A 115 18.76 44.77 13.33
CA ALA A 115 18.00 45.52 14.34
C ALA A 115 18.64 45.31 15.72
N PRO A 116 18.65 46.33 16.60
CA PRO A 116 19.42 46.34 17.84
C PRO A 116 18.81 45.45 18.93
N THR A 117 19.69 44.96 19.80
CA THR A 117 19.48 44.12 20.99
C THR A 117 18.97 44.97 22.20
N PRO A 118 18.61 44.40 23.37
CA PRO A 118 17.31 43.83 23.75
C PRO A 118 16.74 44.43 25.07
N GLU A 119 15.45 44.23 25.36
CA GLU A 119 14.98 44.22 26.77
C GLU A 119 13.79 43.28 26.98
N ALA A 120 13.82 42.60 28.11
CA ALA A 120 13.14 41.34 28.38
C ALA A 120 11.65 41.46 28.72
N ARG A 121 10.88 40.44 28.32
CA ARG A 121 9.73 40.00 29.12
C ARG A 121 9.66 38.48 29.13
N VAL A 122 9.81 37.94 30.33
CA VAL A 122 9.66 36.52 30.66
C VAL A 122 8.20 36.12 30.42
N MET A 123 7.98 35.05 29.65
CA MET A 123 6.75 34.25 29.70
C MET A 123 7.14 32.85 30.22
N PRO A 124 6.34 32.24 31.10
CA PRO A 124 6.69 30.97 31.70
C PRO A 124 6.66 29.85 30.67
N THR A 125 7.63 28.94 30.80
CA THR A 125 7.72 27.66 30.11
C THR A 125 6.39 26.90 30.19
N PRO A 126 5.78 26.46 29.06
CA PRO A 126 4.75 25.44 29.15
C PRO A 126 5.42 24.15 29.62
N ALA A 127 4.95 23.62 30.75
CA ALA A 127 5.32 22.30 31.24
C ALA A 127 5.12 21.24 30.14
N PRO A 128 5.91 20.15 30.14
CA PRO A 128 5.73 19.07 29.19
C PRO A 128 4.30 18.55 29.28
N THR A 129 3.55 18.69 28.19
CA THR A 129 2.27 18.03 28.01
C THR A 129 2.46 16.54 28.34
N PRO A 130 1.65 15.95 29.24
CA PRO A 130 1.72 14.53 29.49
C PRO A 130 1.56 13.80 28.16
N ALA A 131 2.43 12.81 27.91
CA ALA A 131 2.28 11.92 26.77
C ALA A 131 0.80 11.51 26.65
N PRO A 132 0.17 11.65 25.47
CA PRO A 132 -1.21 11.24 25.33
C PRO A 132 -1.27 9.77 25.70
N LYS A 133 -2.02 9.45 26.76
CA LYS A 133 -2.50 8.09 26.96
C LYS A 133 -3.23 7.75 25.68
N VAL A 134 -2.67 6.81 24.93
CA VAL A 134 -3.32 6.24 23.74
C VAL A 134 -4.56 5.53 24.26
N GLU A 135 -5.65 6.27 24.31
CA GLU A 135 -6.98 5.71 24.42
C GLU A 135 -7.22 5.04 23.07
N CYS A 136 -7.44 3.72 23.08
CA CYS A 136 -7.65 2.93 21.88
C CYS A 136 -8.91 3.41 21.16
N GLU A 137 -8.78 4.43 20.33
CA GLU A 137 -9.72 4.69 19.25
C GLU A 137 -9.75 3.42 18.38
N LYS A 138 -10.94 3.00 17.95
CA LYS A 138 -11.18 1.72 17.26
C LYS A 138 -10.41 1.69 15.93
N GLU A 139 -9.13 1.37 15.99
CA GLU A 139 -8.28 1.20 14.83
C GLU A 139 -8.67 -0.14 14.19
N ILE A 140 -9.45 -0.06 13.10
CA ILE A 140 -9.77 -1.22 12.27
C ILE A 140 -8.50 -1.56 11.49
N ALA A 141 -7.69 -2.46 12.05
CA ALA A 141 -6.49 -2.96 11.38
C ALA A 141 -6.85 -4.14 10.47
N VAL A 142 -6.67 -3.98 9.16
CA VAL A 142 -6.78 -5.10 8.22
C VAL A 142 -5.57 -6.01 8.38
N ILE A 143 -5.77 -7.16 9.01
CA ILE A 143 -4.69 -8.10 9.32
C ILE A 143 -4.23 -8.84 8.05
N LYS A 144 -5.17 -9.31 7.22
CA LYS A 144 -4.84 -10.06 6.00
C LYS A 144 -5.98 -10.14 5.00
N ILE A 145 -5.63 -10.18 3.70
CA ILE A 145 -6.54 -10.50 2.58
C ILE A 145 -6.25 -11.92 2.08
N VAL A 146 -7.30 -12.72 1.92
CA VAL A 146 -7.25 -14.09 1.37
C VAL A 146 -8.01 -14.13 0.06
N ASN A 147 -7.31 -14.43 -1.04
CA ASN A 147 -7.95 -14.57 -2.35
C ASN A 147 -8.32 -16.03 -2.63
N PHE A 148 -9.47 -16.21 -3.27
CA PHE A 148 -9.99 -17.51 -3.68
C PHE A 148 -9.97 -17.64 -5.19
N ASP A 149 -9.87 -18.88 -5.68
CA ASP A 149 -10.08 -19.13 -7.10
C ASP A 149 -11.54 -18.85 -7.49
N PHE A 150 -11.79 -18.70 -8.80
CA PHE A 150 -13.12 -18.46 -9.33
C PHE A 150 -14.11 -19.51 -8.81
N ASP A 151 -15.23 -19.03 -8.30
CA ASP A 151 -16.32 -19.84 -7.75
C ASP A 151 -15.96 -20.78 -6.59
N LYS A 152 -14.88 -20.49 -5.88
CA LYS A 152 -14.40 -21.32 -4.78
C LYS A 152 -14.33 -20.58 -3.44
N TYR A 153 -14.28 -21.38 -2.37
CA TYR A 153 -14.12 -20.94 -0.99
C TYR A 153 -13.07 -21.77 -0.23
N ASN A 154 -12.34 -22.67 -0.89
CA ASN A 154 -11.24 -23.39 -0.27
C ASN A 154 -10.01 -22.48 -0.13
N ILE A 155 -9.46 -22.38 1.08
CA ILE A 155 -8.26 -21.60 1.35
C ILE A 155 -7.05 -22.30 0.72
N LYS A 156 -6.33 -21.58 -0.14
CA LYS A 156 -5.12 -22.09 -0.80
C LYS A 156 -4.00 -22.27 0.23
N MET A 157 -3.14 -23.27 0.01
CA MET A 157 -2.00 -23.57 0.90
C MET A 157 -1.10 -22.35 1.15
N ALA A 158 -0.91 -21.49 0.14
CA ALA A 158 -0.12 -20.26 0.24
C ALA A 158 -0.58 -19.32 1.37
N TYR A 159 -1.89 -19.27 1.65
CA TYR A 159 -2.45 -18.38 2.68
C TYR A 159 -2.42 -18.97 4.09
N LYS A 160 -2.19 -20.29 4.25
CA LYS A 160 -2.25 -20.94 5.57
C LYS A 160 -1.20 -20.40 6.54
N LYS A 161 0.04 -20.19 6.06
CA LYS A 161 1.12 -19.62 6.88
C LYS A 161 0.80 -18.20 7.35
N GLU A 162 0.22 -17.41 6.45
CA GLU A 162 -0.11 -16.01 6.73
C GLU A 162 -1.31 -15.88 7.67
N LEU A 163 -2.32 -16.75 7.51
CA LEU A 163 -3.44 -16.85 8.45
C LEU A 163 -2.99 -17.33 9.83
N GLN A 164 -1.95 -18.16 9.90
CA GLN A 164 -1.35 -18.53 11.19
C GLN A 164 -0.70 -17.32 11.88
N MET A 165 0.06 -16.51 11.14
CA MET A 165 0.63 -15.25 11.66
C MET A 165 -0.47 -14.28 12.10
N ALA A 166 -1.56 -14.19 11.33
CA ALA A 166 -2.73 -13.41 11.72
C ALA A 166 -3.31 -13.89 13.06
N ALA A 167 -3.48 -15.20 13.25
CA ALA A 167 -3.94 -15.77 14.50
C ALA A 167 -3.00 -15.46 15.68
N GLU A 168 -1.68 -15.50 15.47
CA GLU A 168 -0.69 -15.11 16.49
C GLU A 168 -0.82 -13.65 16.89
N ILE A 169 -1.03 -12.75 15.92
CA ILE A 169 -1.29 -11.33 16.19
C ILE A 169 -2.58 -11.19 17.01
N ILE A 170 -3.67 -11.83 16.60
CA ILE A 170 -4.96 -11.79 17.30
C ILE A 170 -4.82 -12.21 18.78
N LYS A 171 -4.01 -13.23 19.05
CA LYS A 171 -3.76 -13.70 20.43
C LYS A 171 -3.00 -12.69 21.29
N LYS A 172 -2.15 -11.86 20.70
CA LYS A 172 -1.46 -10.77 21.42
C LYS A 172 -2.42 -9.68 21.90
N TYR A 173 -3.61 -9.59 21.30
CA TYR A 173 -4.63 -8.61 21.64
C TYR A 173 -5.92 -9.30 22.15
N PRO A 174 -5.95 -9.74 23.41
CA PRO A 174 -7.06 -10.54 23.94
C PRO A 174 -8.40 -9.79 23.97
N LYS A 175 -8.39 -8.45 23.99
CA LYS A 175 -9.59 -7.60 23.93
C LYS A 175 -10.09 -7.28 22.51
N ALA A 176 -9.31 -7.58 21.47
CA ALA A 176 -9.68 -7.28 20.10
C ALA A 176 -10.81 -8.19 19.60
N LEU A 177 -11.79 -7.62 18.92
CA LEU A 177 -12.82 -8.35 18.17
C LEU A 177 -12.40 -8.42 16.70
N ILE A 178 -12.73 -9.53 16.05
CA ILE A 178 -12.30 -9.84 14.68
C ILE A 178 -13.52 -9.87 13.78
N SER A 179 -13.53 -9.02 12.76
CA SER A 179 -14.45 -9.11 11.63
C SER A 179 -13.79 -9.86 10.48
N VAL A 180 -14.54 -10.75 9.83
CA VAL A 180 -14.12 -11.40 8.58
C VAL A 180 -15.16 -11.08 7.52
N ASP A 181 -14.78 -10.21 6.59
CA ASP A 181 -15.65 -9.73 5.52
C ASP A 181 -15.35 -10.49 4.21
N GLY A 182 -16.37 -11.15 3.67
CA GLY A 182 -16.32 -11.85 2.40
C GLY A 182 -16.66 -10.91 1.25
N HIS A 183 -15.97 -11.05 0.12
CA HIS A 183 -16.26 -10.26 -1.08
C HIS A 183 -16.34 -11.15 -2.34
N THR A 184 -17.07 -10.66 -3.33
CA THR A 184 -17.17 -11.23 -4.68
C THR A 184 -17.01 -10.14 -5.74
N CYS A 185 -16.79 -10.55 -6.98
CA CYS A 185 -16.92 -9.67 -8.13
C CYS A 185 -18.40 -9.41 -8.48
N SER A 186 -18.65 -8.50 -9.41
CA SER A 186 -19.99 -8.17 -9.91
C SER A 186 -20.60 -9.19 -10.88
N MET A 187 -19.85 -10.24 -11.25
CA MET A 187 -20.37 -11.32 -12.09
C MET A 187 -21.23 -12.28 -11.27
N GLY A 188 -22.41 -12.65 -11.78
CA GLY A 188 -23.38 -13.49 -11.09
C GLY A 188 -24.51 -12.69 -10.44
N THR A 189 -25.47 -13.37 -9.81
CA THR A 189 -26.59 -12.71 -9.12
C THR A 189 -26.16 -12.27 -7.72
N ASP A 190 -26.77 -11.21 -7.20
CA ASP A 190 -26.48 -10.71 -5.85
C ASP A 190 -26.68 -11.78 -4.78
N ASN A 191 -27.76 -12.55 -4.86
CA ASN A 191 -28.03 -13.67 -3.94
C ASN A 191 -26.94 -14.74 -4.01
N TYR A 192 -26.46 -15.05 -5.21
CA TYR A 192 -25.37 -16.01 -5.39
C TYR A 192 -24.08 -15.51 -4.76
N ASN A 193 -23.75 -14.26 -5.05
CA ASN A 193 -22.54 -13.57 -4.60
C ASN A 193 -22.52 -13.40 -3.09
N MET A 194 -23.64 -13.02 -2.47
CA MET A 194 -23.82 -12.97 -1.02
C MET A 194 -23.64 -14.36 -0.38
N GLY A 195 -24.18 -15.42 -0.99
CA GLY A 195 -23.96 -16.78 -0.51
C GLY A 195 -22.48 -17.19 -0.60
N LEU A 196 -21.78 -16.79 -1.67
CA LEU A 196 -20.37 -17.11 -1.88
C LEU A 196 -19.45 -16.32 -0.94
N SER A 197 -19.72 -15.03 -0.70
CA SER A 197 -18.96 -14.20 0.24
C SER A 197 -19.05 -14.74 1.67
N ILE A 198 -20.25 -15.09 2.14
CA ILE A 198 -20.44 -15.70 3.47
C ILE A 198 -19.70 -17.03 3.60
N ARG A 199 -19.72 -17.90 2.57
CA ARG A 199 -18.94 -19.16 2.58
C ARG A 199 -17.44 -18.91 2.69
N ARG A 200 -16.91 -17.90 1.99
CA ARG A 200 -15.49 -17.51 2.05
C ARG A 200 -15.09 -16.98 3.42
N ALA A 201 -15.89 -16.08 3.99
CA ALA A 201 -15.67 -15.56 5.34
C ALA A 201 -15.72 -16.68 6.38
N THR A 202 -16.68 -17.60 6.25
CA THR A 202 -16.80 -18.78 7.11
C THR A 202 -15.56 -19.67 7.04
N ALA A 203 -15.02 -19.93 5.84
CA ALA A 203 -13.82 -20.74 5.68
C ALA A 203 -12.61 -20.14 6.43
N VAL A 204 -12.44 -18.81 6.38
CA VAL A 204 -11.36 -18.11 7.10
C VAL A 204 -11.59 -18.17 8.60
N LYS A 205 -12.82 -17.90 9.07
CA LYS A 205 -13.20 -18.04 10.49
C LYS A 205 -12.86 -19.45 11.01
N GLU A 206 -13.27 -20.49 10.28
CA GLU A 206 -12.99 -21.87 10.67
C GLU A 206 -11.49 -22.17 10.73
N PHE A 207 -10.70 -21.67 9.79
CA PHE A 207 -9.25 -21.83 9.82
C PHE A 207 -8.64 -21.15 11.06
N LEU A 208 -9.04 -19.92 11.35
CA LEU A 208 -8.55 -19.18 12.53
C LEU A 208 -8.90 -19.89 13.85
N ILE A 209 -10.07 -20.55 13.92
CA ILE A 209 -10.46 -21.35 15.08
C ILE A 209 -9.65 -22.65 15.14
N LYS A 210 -9.74 -23.49 14.10
CA LYS A 210 -9.22 -24.87 14.11
C LYS A 210 -7.69 -24.92 14.08
N ASN A 211 -7.05 -24.06 13.27
CA ASN A 211 -5.61 -24.04 13.07
C ASN A 211 -4.94 -22.90 13.83
N GLY A 212 -5.62 -21.75 13.90
CA GLY A 212 -5.13 -20.58 14.61
C GLY A 212 -5.36 -20.62 16.12
N GLY A 213 -6.32 -21.40 16.62
CA GLY A 213 -6.71 -21.43 18.04
C GLY A 213 -7.27 -20.09 18.54
N VAL A 214 -7.97 -19.36 17.67
CA VAL A 214 -8.69 -18.14 18.03
C VAL A 214 -10.08 -18.52 18.55
N ASP A 215 -10.52 -17.88 19.64
CA ASP A 215 -11.85 -18.09 20.20
C ASP A 215 -12.94 -17.68 19.20
N ALA A 216 -13.88 -18.59 18.95
CA ALA A 216 -14.98 -18.39 18.00
C ALA A 216 -15.90 -17.21 18.36
N SER A 217 -16.06 -16.91 19.67
CA SER A 217 -16.86 -15.79 20.17
C SER A 217 -16.30 -14.42 19.79
N LYS A 218 -15.01 -14.37 19.45
CA LYS A 218 -14.33 -13.14 19.03
C LYS A 218 -14.46 -12.85 17.54
N ILE A 219 -15.02 -13.77 16.74
CA ILE A 219 -15.04 -13.67 15.28
C ILE A 219 -16.48 -13.52 14.76
N SER A 220 -16.78 -12.36 14.16
CA SER A 220 -17.97 -12.14 13.33
C SER A 220 -17.66 -12.35 11.85
N ILE A 221 -18.68 -12.71 11.06
CA ILE A 221 -18.56 -12.86 9.60
C ILE A 221 -19.59 -11.97 8.91
N HIS A 222 -19.20 -11.41 7.77
CA HIS A 222 -20.05 -10.60 6.90
C HIS A 222 -19.76 -10.96 5.44
N GLY A 223 -20.64 -10.58 4.52
CA GLY A 223 -20.55 -10.93 3.10
C GLY A 223 -21.10 -9.86 2.19
#